data_AF-W1IZ30-F1
#
_entry.id   AF-W1IZ30-F1
#
_cell.length_a   1.000
_cell.length_b   1.000
_cell.length_c   1.000
_cell.angle_alpha   90.00
_cell.angle_beta   90.00
_cell.angle_gamma   90.00
#
_symmetry.space_group_name_H-M   'P 1'
#
loop_
_entity.id
_entity.type
_entity.pdbx_description
1 polymer ?
#
loop_
_entity_poly.entity_id
_entity_poly.type
_entity_poly.pdbx_seq_one_letter_code
_entity_poly.pdbx_strand_id
1 'polypeptide(L)'
;MKKNILAVVLLILAAGYTILTKGLLPFGTEKSAPNTVVSESLSTQKIDVLTEHQRVADYLRKYHKLPDYYITKKQARRLGWNPREGNLCDVLPGKAIGGDRFSNRENKLPAQQGRNWFEADVNYRCGHRGSDRLLYSNDGLIYLTVDHYNHFTRLE
;
A
#
# COMPACT_ATOMS: atom_id res chain seq x y z
N MET A 1 7.18 -71.75 -1.04
CA MET A 1 5.78 -72.25 -1.03
C MET A 1 5.01 -71.36 -0.05
N LYS A 2 4.43 -70.24 -0.50
CA LYS A 2 3.02 -70.01 -0.92
C LYS A 2 1.99 -70.30 0.19
N LYS A 3 1.12 -69.28 0.44
CA LYS A 3 -0.25 -69.29 1.03
C LYS A 3 -0.29 -69.02 2.56
N ASN A 4 -0.91 -67.98 3.15
CA ASN A 4 -2.11 -67.22 2.80
C ASN A 4 -2.11 -65.78 3.41
N ILE A 5 -2.09 -64.76 2.55
CA ILE A 5 -2.51 -63.38 2.84
C ILE A 5 -3.98 -63.31 2.43
N LEU A 6 -4.94 -63.57 3.32
CA LEU A 6 -6.38 -63.34 3.07
C LEU A 6 -7.24 -63.62 4.33
N ALA A 7 -6.93 -63.02 5.49
CA ALA A 7 -7.82 -63.15 6.66
C ALA A 7 -7.80 -61.95 7.62
N VAL A 8 -6.80 -61.07 7.55
CA VAL A 8 -6.65 -59.97 8.51
C VAL A 8 -7.37 -58.68 8.05
N VAL A 9 -7.79 -58.60 6.78
CA VAL A 9 -8.40 -57.38 6.21
C VAL A 9 -9.92 -57.27 6.46
N LEU A 10 -10.57 -58.27 7.06
CA LEU A 10 -12.03 -58.32 7.20
C LEU A 10 -12.57 -58.32 8.65
N LEU A 11 -11.70 -58.14 9.66
CA LEU A 11 -12.10 -58.02 11.07
C LEU A 11 -12.11 -56.58 11.62
N ILE A 12 -11.68 -55.59 10.85
CA ILE A 12 -11.64 -54.18 11.29
C ILE A 12 -12.88 -53.38 10.80
N LEU A 13 -13.73 -53.96 9.94
CA LEU A 13 -14.87 -53.24 9.34
C LEU A 13 -16.25 -53.53 9.99
N ALA A 14 -16.30 -54.27 11.10
CA ALA A 14 -17.57 -54.62 11.74
C ALA A 14 -17.60 -54.37 13.26
N ALA A 15 -16.84 -53.38 13.75
CA ALA A 15 -17.14 -52.70 15.01
C ALA A 15 -17.77 -51.34 14.68
N GLY A 16 -18.93 -51.40 14.04
CA GLY A 16 -19.83 -50.27 13.92
C GLY A 16 -20.15 -49.73 15.33
N TYR A 17 -20.03 -48.43 15.50
CA TYR A 17 -21.19 -47.54 15.42
C TYR A 17 -22.11 -47.60 16.65
N THR A 18 -21.55 -47.35 17.83
CA THR A 18 -22.23 -46.79 19.01
C THR A 18 -21.12 -46.04 19.76
N ILE A 19 -21.06 -44.71 19.86
CA ILE A 19 -21.95 -43.80 20.57
C ILE A 19 -21.69 -42.39 20.03
N LEU A 20 -22.75 -41.82 19.48
CA LEU A 20 -22.94 -40.40 19.23
C LEU A 20 -23.20 -39.71 20.59
N THR A 21 -22.76 -38.45 20.70
CA THR A 21 -23.14 -37.41 21.69
C THR A 21 -22.17 -37.13 22.87
N LYS A 22 -21.62 -35.90 22.79
CA LYS A 22 -21.40 -34.91 23.87
C LYS A 22 -20.08 -34.89 24.68
N GLY A 23 -19.39 -33.74 24.54
CA GLY A 23 -18.44 -33.11 25.50
C GLY A 23 -16.98 -33.46 25.24
N LEU A 24 -16.13 -32.69 24.55
CA LEU A 24 -15.72 -31.27 24.65
C LEU A 24 -15.22 -30.85 26.05
N LEU A 25 -13.90 -30.85 26.25
CA LEU A 25 -13.09 -29.89 27.02
C LEU A 25 -11.61 -29.99 26.57
N PRO A 26 -10.78 -28.93 26.75
CA PRO A 26 -10.18 -28.24 25.61
C PRO A 26 -8.71 -28.61 25.39
N PHE A 27 -8.37 -28.85 24.12
CA PHE A 27 -6.99 -28.87 23.65
C PHE A 27 -6.48 -27.43 23.56
N GLY A 28 -5.29 -27.20 24.12
CA GLY A 28 -4.68 -25.88 24.30
C GLY A 28 -4.64 -25.07 23.01
N THR A 29 -5.15 -23.85 23.08
CA THR A 29 -4.94 -22.82 22.08
C THR A 29 -3.51 -22.31 22.19
N GLU A 30 -2.61 -22.79 21.32
CA GLU A 30 -1.51 -21.95 20.86
C GLU A 30 -2.12 -20.77 20.12
N LYS A 31 -2.09 -19.60 20.75
CA LYS A 31 -2.38 -18.32 20.09
C LYS A 31 -1.29 -18.06 19.04
N SER A 32 -1.50 -18.58 17.83
CA SER A 32 -0.95 -17.95 16.64
C SER A 32 -1.51 -16.53 16.58
N ALA A 33 -0.65 -15.54 16.79
CA ALA A 33 -1.00 -14.14 16.65
C ALA A 33 -1.54 -13.89 15.23
N PRO A 34 -2.70 -13.25 15.06
CA PRO A 34 -3.11 -12.79 13.74
C PRO A 34 -2.20 -11.63 13.34
N ASN A 35 -1.49 -11.79 12.22
CA ASN A 35 -0.89 -10.68 11.49
C ASN A 35 -2.00 -9.74 11.02
N THR A 36 -2.43 -8.81 11.87
CA THR A 36 -3.39 -7.77 11.51
C THR A 36 -3.19 -6.57 12.44
N VAL A 37 -2.12 -5.80 12.23
CA VAL A 37 -1.92 -4.49 12.89
C VAL A 37 -1.00 -3.61 12.05
N VAL A 38 -1.49 -3.15 10.90
CA VAL A 38 -0.94 -1.93 10.23
C VAL A 38 -2.03 -1.09 9.56
N SER A 39 -3.23 -1.64 9.30
CA SER A 39 -4.27 -0.91 8.56
C SER A 39 -5.11 0.07 9.40
N GLU A 40 -5.03 0.01 10.73
CA GLU A 40 -5.97 0.75 11.61
C GLU A 40 -5.39 2.07 12.14
N SER A 41 -4.07 2.30 12.09
CA SER A 41 -3.46 3.55 12.59
C SER A 41 -3.42 4.69 11.57
N LEU A 42 -3.77 4.42 10.31
CA LEU A 42 -3.80 5.44 9.25
C LEU A 42 -5.11 6.24 9.23
N SER A 43 -6.20 5.74 9.83
CA SER A 43 -7.52 6.39 9.75
C SER A 43 -7.68 7.63 10.63
N THR A 44 -6.71 7.94 11.50
CA THR A 44 -6.82 9.07 12.46
C THR A 44 -5.88 10.23 12.15
N GLN A 45 -4.89 10.05 11.26
CA GLN A 45 -3.96 11.13 10.91
C GLN A 45 -4.52 11.95 9.75
N LYS A 46 -4.56 13.28 9.93
CA LYS A 46 -5.04 14.21 8.90
C LYS A 46 -4.14 14.16 7.67
N ILE A 47 -4.72 14.34 6.48
CA ILE A 47 -4.00 14.18 5.21
C ILE A 47 -2.87 15.21 5.03
N ASP A 48 -3.00 16.39 5.64
CA ASP A 48 -1.96 17.41 5.66
C ASP A 48 -0.71 16.94 6.39
N VAL A 49 -0.87 16.34 7.57
CA VAL A 49 0.23 15.73 8.34
C VAL A 49 0.83 14.53 7.59
N LEU A 50 -0.01 13.69 6.98
CA LEU A 50 0.46 12.55 6.20
C LEU A 50 1.27 12.98 4.99
N THR A 51 0.90 14.07 4.34
CA THR A 51 1.55 14.51 3.09
C THR A 51 2.65 15.55 3.32
N GLU A 52 3.06 15.82 4.56
CA GLU A 52 4.24 16.65 4.83
C GLU A 52 5.46 16.17 4.04
N HIS A 53 6.06 17.07 3.26
CA HIS A 53 7.10 16.71 2.30
C HIS A 53 8.27 15.94 2.91
N GLN A 54 8.76 16.36 4.09
CA GLN A 54 9.87 15.68 4.76
C GLN A 54 9.49 14.23 5.12
N ARG A 55 8.30 14.03 5.68
CA ARG A 55 7.78 12.70 6.05
C ARG A 55 7.71 11.77 4.84
N VAL A 56 7.20 12.28 3.71
CA VAL A 56 7.06 11.47 2.49
C VAL A 56 8.43 11.20 1.86
N ALA A 57 9.35 12.17 1.87
CA ALA A 57 10.73 11.99 1.42
C ALA A 57 11.45 10.93 2.26
N ASP A 58 11.34 10.97 3.58
CA ASP A 58 11.92 9.97 4.49
C ASP A 58 11.36 8.56 4.21
N TYR A 59 10.06 8.47 3.94
CA TYR A 59 9.43 7.20 3.56
C TYR A 59 9.96 6.67 2.22
N LEU A 60 10.10 7.54 1.21
CA LEU A 60 10.67 7.19 -0.09
C LEU A 60 12.12 6.71 0.03
N ARG A 61 12.95 7.39 0.83
CA ARG A 61 14.34 6.96 1.10
C ARG A 61 14.39 5.57 1.70
N LYS A 62 13.51 5.28 2.67
CA LYS A 62 13.53 4.02 3.42
C LYS A 62 12.94 2.85 2.64
N TYR A 63 11.87 3.06 1.90
CA TYR A 63 11.07 1.98 1.31
C TYR A 63 11.07 1.95 -0.22
N HIS A 64 11.67 2.94 -0.88
CA HIS A 64 11.72 3.09 -2.35
C HIS A 64 10.34 3.03 -3.03
N LYS A 65 9.29 3.39 -2.29
CA LYS A 65 7.90 3.46 -2.78
C LYS A 65 7.13 4.53 -1.99
N LEU A 66 6.03 5.01 -2.57
CA LEU A 66 5.13 5.91 -1.86
C LEU A 66 4.36 5.16 -0.74
N PRO A 67 3.97 5.88 0.33
CA PRO A 67 3.00 5.38 1.30
C PRO A 67 1.65 5.00 0.66
N ASP A 68 0.93 4.06 1.26
CA ASP A 68 -0.32 3.48 0.71
C ASP A 68 -1.53 4.46 0.68
N TYR A 69 -1.39 5.66 1.23
CA TYR A 69 -2.39 6.73 1.08
C TYR A 69 -2.25 7.51 -0.23
N TYR A 70 -1.21 7.25 -1.03
CA TYR A 70 -1.10 7.78 -2.39
C TYR A 70 -1.85 6.93 -3.41
N ILE A 71 -2.50 7.61 -4.34
CA ILE A 71 -3.24 7.00 -5.44
C ILE A 71 -2.94 7.77 -6.74
N THR A 72 -2.81 7.06 -7.86
CA THR A 72 -2.54 7.72 -9.14
C THR A 72 -3.74 8.56 -9.59
N LYS A 73 -3.50 9.57 -10.43
CA LYS A 73 -4.55 10.38 -11.06
C LYS A 73 -5.59 9.51 -11.77
N LYS A 74 -5.16 8.43 -12.43
CA LYS A 74 -6.06 7.50 -13.14
C LYS A 74 -6.99 6.75 -12.17
N GLN A 75 -6.44 6.22 -11.08
CA GLN A 75 -7.23 5.51 -10.08
C GLN A 75 -8.19 6.45 -9.35
N ALA A 76 -7.72 7.65 -8.96
CA ALA A 76 -8.56 8.64 -8.30
C ALA A 76 -9.76 9.06 -9.18
N ARG A 77 -9.54 9.35 -10.47
CA ARG A 77 -10.63 9.69 -11.40
C ARG A 77 -11.66 8.58 -11.56
N ARG A 78 -11.20 7.31 -11.58
CA ARG A 78 -12.11 6.14 -11.65
C ARG A 78 -13.03 6.06 -10.43
N LEU A 79 -12.57 6.56 -9.28
CA LEU A 79 -13.30 6.55 -8.02
C LEU A 79 -14.07 7.86 -7.75
N GLY A 80 -14.26 8.70 -8.78
CA GLY A 80 -15.10 9.89 -8.69
C GLY A 80 -14.37 11.21 -8.46
N TRP A 81 -13.03 11.21 -8.41
CA TRP A 81 -12.28 12.47 -8.28
C TRP A 81 -12.42 13.34 -9.53
N ASN A 82 -12.98 14.53 -9.34
CA ASN A 82 -13.02 15.61 -10.32
C ASN A 82 -12.04 16.73 -9.91
N PRO A 83 -10.92 16.93 -10.62
CA PRO A 83 -9.95 17.97 -10.30
C PRO A 83 -10.53 19.38 -10.30
N ARG A 84 -11.55 19.65 -11.15
CA ARG A 84 -12.20 20.95 -11.26
C ARG A 84 -13.07 21.28 -10.05
N GLU A 85 -13.56 20.27 -9.34
CA GLU A 85 -14.36 20.44 -8.12
C GLU A 85 -13.50 20.45 -6.87
N GLY A 86 -12.24 19.99 -6.94
CA GLY A 86 -11.40 19.84 -5.75
C GLY A 86 -11.90 18.77 -4.78
N ASN A 87 -12.74 17.84 -5.25
CA ASN A 87 -13.52 16.93 -4.40
C ASN A 87 -12.75 15.70 -3.89
N LEU A 88 -11.41 15.66 -3.95
CA LEU A 88 -10.64 14.43 -3.69
C LEU A 88 -10.91 13.86 -2.30
N CYS A 89 -10.87 14.70 -1.26
CA CYS A 89 -11.11 14.25 0.11
C CYS A 89 -12.58 13.87 0.36
N ASP A 90 -13.52 14.37 -0.45
CA ASP A 90 -14.93 14.04 -0.32
C ASP A 90 -15.21 12.64 -0.86
N VAL A 91 -14.63 12.30 -2.01
CA VAL A 91 -14.82 10.99 -2.66
C VAL A 91 -13.81 9.93 -2.19
N LEU A 92 -12.64 10.36 -1.72
CA LEU A 92 -11.53 9.51 -1.28
C LEU A 92 -10.88 10.06 0.00
N PRO A 93 -11.57 9.96 1.15
CA PRO A 93 -11.03 10.43 2.43
C PRO A 93 -9.66 9.81 2.75
N GLY A 94 -8.73 10.65 3.19
CA GLY A 94 -7.39 10.22 3.59
C GLY A 94 -6.48 9.80 2.41
N LYS A 95 -6.80 10.19 1.18
CA LYS A 95 -5.96 9.95 -0.01
C LYS A 95 -5.32 11.22 -0.56
N ALA A 96 -4.16 11.05 -1.19
CA ALA A 96 -3.44 12.08 -1.92
C ALA A 96 -3.02 11.58 -3.31
N ILE A 97 -2.81 12.50 -4.26
CA ILE A 97 -2.41 12.15 -5.62
C ILE A 97 -0.90 11.88 -5.68
N GLY A 98 -0.51 10.75 -6.26
CA GLY A 98 0.91 10.45 -6.48
C GLY A 98 1.16 9.11 -7.15
N GLY A 99 2.37 8.91 -7.65
CA GLY A 99 2.80 7.70 -8.35
C GLY A 99 2.70 7.79 -9.87
N ASP A 100 2.19 8.90 -10.41
CA ASP A 100 2.17 9.11 -11.85
C ASP A 100 3.57 9.41 -12.40
N ARG A 101 3.78 9.05 -13.66
CA ARG A 101 5.04 9.31 -14.37
C ARG A 101 5.25 10.81 -14.56
N PHE A 102 6.41 11.31 -14.13
CA PHE A 102 6.88 12.65 -14.46
C PHE A 102 7.78 12.57 -15.70
N SER A 103 7.44 13.34 -16.74
CA SER A 103 8.10 13.24 -18.05
C SER A 103 9.41 14.03 -18.15
N ASN A 104 9.67 14.95 -17.22
CA ASN A 104 10.86 15.82 -17.23
C ASN A 104 11.11 16.51 -18.59
N ARG A 105 10.05 16.97 -19.27
CA ARG A 105 10.13 17.58 -20.62
C ARG A 105 11.03 18.82 -20.68
N GLU A 106 11.08 19.57 -19.58
CA GLU A 106 11.91 20.78 -19.47
C GLU A 106 13.36 20.46 -19.07
N ASN A 107 13.70 19.17 -18.86
CA ASN A 107 15.05 18.71 -18.48
C ASN A 107 15.66 19.42 -17.26
N LYS A 108 14.80 19.84 -16.32
CA LYS A 108 15.22 20.50 -15.07
C LYS A 108 15.74 19.50 -14.03
N LEU A 109 15.45 18.21 -14.18
CA LEU A 109 15.98 17.13 -13.35
C LEU A 109 17.06 16.33 -14.10
N PRO A 110 18.05 15.75 -13.40
CA PRO A 110 19.11 14.96 -14.03
C PRO A 110 18.57 13.76 -14.82
N ALA A 111 18.95 13.66 -16.09
CA ALA A 111 18.64 12.52 -16.95
C ALA A 111 19.78 11.50 -16.97
N GLN A 112 19.42 10.21 -17.01
CA GLN A 112 20.36 9.09 -17.16
C GLN A 112 19.64 7.94 -17.86
N GLN A 113 20.36 7.11 -18.62
CA GLN A 113 19.78 5.92 -19.24
C GLN A 113 19.16 5.00 -18.18
N GLY A 114 17.90 4.60 -18.41
CA GLY A 114 17.14 3.79 -17.45
C GLY A 114 16.53 4.57 -16.28
N ARG A 115 16.84 5.87 -16.12
CA ARG A 115 16.21 6.71 -15.10
C ARG A 115 14.81 7.11 -15.49
N ASN A 116 13.93 6.96 -14.52
CA ASN A 116 12.51 7.16 -14.62
C ASN A 116 12.06 8.05 -13.46
N TRP A 117 11.38 9.15 -13.77
CA TRP A 117 10.86 10.10 -12.78
C TRP A 117 9.36 9.90 -12.53
N PHE A 118 8.96 10.11 -11.27
CA PHE A 118 7.58 10.05 -10.79
C PHE A 118 7.29 11.27 -9.92
N GLU A 119 6.01 11.58 -9.72
CA GLU A 119 5.57 12.72 -8.90
C GLU A 119 4.59 12.29 -7.80
N ALA A 120 4.59 13.04 -6.69
CA ALA A 120 3.60 12.94 -5.62
C ALA A 120 3.27 14.31 -5.04
N ASP A 121 1.99 14.57 -4.78
CA ASP A 121 1.54 15.76 -4.07
C ASP A 121 2.04 15.73 -2.63
N VAL A 122 2.56 16.85 -2.16
CA VAL A 122 2.93 17.04 -0.75
C VAL A 122 2.30 18.30 -0.20
N ASN A 123 2.27 18.41 1.12
CA ASN A 123 1.64 19.51 1.86
C ASN A 123 0.15 19.72 1.45
N TYR A 124 -0.57 18.62 1.14
CA TYR A 124 -1.94 18.65 0.63
C TYR A 124 -2.96 18.82 1.77
N ARG A 125 -3.90 19.78 1.62
CA ARG A 125 -4.83 20.19 2.68
C ARG A 125 -6.31 19.99 2.30
N CYS A 126 -6.61 18.97 1.50
CA CYS A 126 -7.93 18.80 0.87
C CYS A 126 -8.30 19.93 -0.10
N GLY A 127 -9.42 19.80 -0.82
CA GLY A 127 -9.83 20.75 -1.85
C GLY A 127 -8.97 20.63 -3.12
N HIS A 128 -8.74 21.77 -3.78
CA HIS A 128 -7.84 21.83 -4.93
C HIS A 128 -6.41 21.46 -4.55
N ARG A 129 -5.72 20.77 -5.47
CA ARG A 129 -4.31 20.41 -5.32
C ARG A 129 -3.46 21.67 -5.32
N GLY A 130 -2.51 21.77 -4.39
CA GLY A 130 -1.54 22.87 -4.31
C GLY A 130 -0.45 22.78 -5.40
N SER A 131 0.58 23.60 -5.29
CA SER A 131 1.76 23.64 -6.18
C SER A 131 2.82 22.59 -5.84
N ASP A 132 2.81 22.08 -4.61
CA ASP A 132 3.96 21.38 -4.05
C ASP A 132 4.01 19.91 -4.47
N ARG A 133 5.19 19.45 -4.89
CA ARG A 133 5.40 18.07 -5.34
C ARG A 133 6.76 17.54 -4.92
N LEU A 134 6.79 16.28 -4.52
CA LEU A 134 8.02 15.50 -4.59
C LEU A 134 8.17 14.87 -5.97
N LEU A 135 9.40 14.87 -6.46
CA LEU A 135 9.83 14.22 -7.68
C LEU A 135 10.86 13.18 -7.27
N TYR A 136 10.57 11.92 -7.54
CA TYR A 136 11.45 10.82 -7.15
C TYR A 136 11.77 9.93 -8.34
N SER A 137 13.00 9.44 -8.40
CA SER A 137 13.44 8.56 -9.46
C SER A 137 13.44 7.10 -9.04
N ASN A 138 13.39 6.19 -10.02
CA ASN A 138 13.53 4.75 -9.78
C ASN A 138 14.92 4.35 -9.23
N ASP A 139 15.91 5.23 -9.32
CA ASP A 139 17.26 5.03 -8.81
C ASP A 139 17.55 5.86 -7.54
N GLY A 140 16.52 6.40 -6.88
CA GLY A 140 16.61 6.89 -5.50
C GLY A 140 16.83 8.40 -5.32
N LEU A 141 16.90 9.19 -6.40
CA LEU A 141 16.96 10.65 -6.28
C LEU A 141 15.62 11.21 -5.83
N ILE A 142 15.65 12.25 -5.01
CA ILE A 142 14.44 12.93 -4.50
C ILE A 142 14.62 14.44 -4.59
N TYR A 143 13.66 15.11 -5.22
CA TYR A 143 13.59 16.55 -5.35
C TYR A 143 12.23 17.07 -4.87
N LEU A 144 12.20 18.32 -4.42
CA LEU A 144 11.00 19.06 -4.04
C LEU A 144 10.83 20.26 -4.97
N THR A 145 9.59 20.52 -5.41
CA THR A 145 9.15 21.81 -5.93
C THR A 145 8.03 22.33 -5.06
N VAL A 146 8.03 23.64 -4.79
CA VAL A 146 6.96 24.35 -4.04
C VAL A 146 6.29 25.42 -4.90
N ASP A 147 6.60 25.44 -6.19
CA ASP A 147 6.22 26.48 -7.13
C ASP A 147 5.76 25.90 -8.47
N HIS A 148 5.16 24.70 -8.41
CA HIS A 148 4.55 24.03 -9.55
C HIS A 148 5.54 23.75 -10.69
N TYR A 149 6.65 23.09 -10.35
CA TYR A 149 7.70 22.63 -11.26
C TYR A 149 8.59 23.74 -11.85
N ASN A 150 8.54 24.96 -11.30
CA ASN A 150 9.41 26.05 -11.76
C ASN A 150 10.84 25.86 -11.26
N HIS A 151 11.03 25.57 -9.97
CA HIS A 151 12.33 25.29 -9.35
C HIS A 151 12.30 23.96 -8.59
N PHE A 152 13.48 23.36 -8.45
CA PHE A 152 13.65 22.08 -7.78
C PHE A 152 14.80 22.15 -6.75
N THR A 153 14.50 21.72 -5.52
CA THR A 153 15.48 21.55 -4.45
C THR A 153 15.78 20.08 -4.29
N ARG A 154 17.06 19.69 -4.37
CA ARG A 154 17.47 18.30 -4.13
C ARG A 154 17.38 17.98 -2.63
N LEU A 155 16.78 16.83 -2.32
CA LEU A 155 16.68 16.29 -0.97
C LEU A 155 17.50 15.00 -0.79
N GLU A 156 17.74 14.27 -1.88
CA GLU A 156 18.57 13.05 -1.95
C GLU A 156 19.27 12.97 -3.32
#